data_AF-A0A085GAZ9-F1
#
_entry.id   AF-A0A085GAZ9-F1
#
_cell.length_a   1.000
_cell.length_b   1.000
_cell.length_c   1.000
_cell.angle_alpha   90.00
_cell.angle_beta   90.00
_cell.angle_gamma   90.00
#
_symmetry.space_group_name_H-M   'P 1'
#
loop_
_entity.id
_entity.type
_entity.pdbx_description
1 polymer ?
#
loop_
_entity_poly.entity_id
_entity_poly.type
_entity_poly.pdbx_seq_one_letter_code
_entity_poly.pdbx_strand_id
1 'polypeptide(L)'
;MSFNIDNQRLAVIEGKSAVLVTLECQRCGKTFEHQVHTTYCFSPVRNDEQAEALPEAYEPIEVDDFGEVDLLAMIEDEIILSLPVVPVHESEHCEVSDADMVFGKLPEEAEKPNPFAVLASLKKST
;
A
#
# COMPACT_ATOMS: atom_id res chain seq x y z
N MET A 1 -24.47 4.59 1.49
CA MET A 1 -24.03 5.98 1.60
C MET A 1 -25.16 6.81 2.21
N SER A 2 -24.83 7.77 3.05
CA SER A 2 -25.77 8.66 3.76
C SER A 2 -25.25 10.08 3.79
N PHE A 3 -26.17 11.05 3.79
CA PHE A 3 -25.88 12.48 3.78
C PHE A 3 -26.59 13.13 4.96
N ASN A 4 -25.86 13.81 5.82
CA ASN A 4 -26.40 14.41 7.05
C ASN A 4 -25.76 15.76 7.35
N ILE A 5 -26.32 16.46 8.33
CA ILE A 5 -25.71 17.64 8.95
C ILE A 5 -25.37 17.28 10.40
N ASP A 6 -24.13 17.49 10.82
CA ASP A 6 -23.68 17.18 12.17
C ASP A 6 -24.10 18.25 13.21
N ASN A 7 -23.67 18.09 14.45
CA ASN A 7 -23.96 19.05 15.53
C ASN A 7 -23.23 20.40 15.38
N GLN A 8 -22.16 20.46 14.58
CA GLN A 8 -21.40 21.67 14.22
C GLN A 8 -21.93 22.34 12.95
N ARG A 9 -23.00 21.79 12.35
CA ARG A 9 -23.60 22.21 11.08
C ARG A 9 -22.71 21.97 9.85
N LEU A 10 -21.79 21.01 9.93
CA LEU A 10 -21.04 20.53 8.79
C LEU A 10 -21.89 19.56 7.98
N ALA A 11 -21.79 19.65 6.65
CA ALA A 11 -22.37 18.66 5.76
C ALA A 11 -21.46 17.43 5.74
N VAL A 12 -22.03 16.25 6.00
CA VAL A 12 -21.27 15.01 6.15
C VAL A 12 -21.76 13.98 5.14
N ILE A 13 -20.80 13.37 4.44
CA ILE A 13 -20.99 12.27 3.50
C ILE A 13 -20.36 11.02 4.11
N GLU A 14 -21.18 10.05 4.51
CA GLU A 14 -20.71 8.78 5.05
C GLU A 14 -20.93 7.66 4.03
N GLY A 15 -19.89 6.87 3.80
CA GLY A 15 -19.91 5.78 2.84
C GLY A 15 -19.21 4.52 3.32
N LYS A 16 -19.61 3.41 2.70
CA LYS A 16 -19.00 2.10 2.86
C LYS A 16 -18.99 1.43 1.50
N SER A 17 -17.83 0.93 1.10
CA SER A 17 -17.66 0.20 -0.15
C SER A 17 -17.17 -1.22 0.16
N ALA A 18 -17.83 -2.19 -0.47
CA ALA A 18 -17.45 -3.60 -0.42
C ALA A 18 -17.49 -4.12 -1.85
N VAL A 19 -16.31 -4.21 -2.47
CA VAL A 19 -16.17 -4.53 -3.89
C VAL A 19 -15.12 -5.61 -4.09
N LEU A 20 -15.31 -6.40 -5.15
CA LEU A 20 -14.33 -7.38 -5.60
C LEU A 20 -13.64 -6.80 -6.84
N VAL A 21 -12.32 -6.64 -6.77
CA VAL A 21 -11.51 -6.10 -7.86
C VAL A 21 -10.55 -7.16 -8.37
N THR A 22 -10.14 -7.04 -9.63
CA THR A 22 -9.13 -7.90 -10.22
C THR A 22 -7.78 -7.19 -10.23
N LEU A 23 -6.80 -7.75 -9.53
CA LEU A 23 -5.43 -7.22 -9.47
C LEU A 23 -4.46 -8.15 -10.20
N GLU A 24 -3.32 -7.62 -10.62
CA GLU A 24 -2.22 -8.41 -11.16
C GLU A 24 -1.17 -8.69 -10.07
N CYS A 25 -0.85 -9.96 -9.85
CA CYS A 25 0.17 -10.34 -8.88
C CYS A 25 1.57 -9.92 -9.37
N GLN A 26 2.24 -9.05 -8.62
CA GLN A 26 3.60 -8.58 -8.91
C GLN A 26 4.69 -9.65 -8.75
N ARG A 27 4.33 -10.88 -8.32
CA ARG A 27 5.25 -12.02 -8.21
C ARG A 27 5.21 -12.93 -9.44
N CYS A 28 4.00 -13.30 -9.89
CA CYS A 28 3.82 -14.28 -10.96
C CYS A 28 3.21 -13.69 -12.25
N GLY A 29 2.76 -12.43 -12.24
CA GLY A 29 2.12 -11.76 -13.37
C GLY A 29 0.71 -12.24 -13.71
N LYS A 30 0.11 -13.11 -12.88
CA LYS A 30 -1.27 -13.58 -13.07
C LYS A 30 -2.27 -12.72 -12.32
N THR A 31 -3.48 -12.61 -12.85
CA THR A 31 -4.57 -11.89 -12.21
C THR A 31 -5.22 -12.69 -11.10
N PHE A 32 -5.76 -11.99 -10.09
CA PHE A 32 -6.50 -12.58 -8.99
C PHE A 32 -7.55 -11.62 -8.43
N GLU A 33 -8.57 -12.19 -7.79
CA GLU A 33 -9.62 -11.43 -7.14
C GLU A 33 -9.15 -10.95 -5.76
N HIS A 34 -9.41 -9.67 -5.47
CA HIS A 34 -9.10 -9.04 -4.20
C HIS A 34 -10.33 -8.33 -3.65
N GLN A 35 -10.68 -8.64 -2.41
CA GLN A 35 -11.82 -8.06 -1.72
C GLN A 35 -11.40 -6.75 -1.07
N VAL A 36 -12.00 -5.64 -1.49
CA VAL A 36 -11.77 -4.31 -0.92
C VAL A 36 -12.93 -3.95 -0.01
N HIS A 37 -12.62 -3.54 1.21
CA HIS A 37 -13.55 -3.01 2.19
C HIS A 37 -13.03 -1.67 2.70
N THR A 38 -13.73 -0.58 2.40
CA THR A 38 -13.39 0.75 2.89
C THR A 38 -14.61 1.46 3.46
N THR A 39 -14.36 2.31 4.45
CA THR A 39 -15.35 3.18 5.09
C THR A 39 -14.76 4.57 5.17
N TYR A 40 -15.52 5.56 4.73
CA TYR A 40 -15.05 6.93 4.58
C TYR A 40 -16.10 7.92 5.04
N CYS A 41 -15.63 9.07 5.51
CA CYS A 41 -16.45 10.11 6.10
C CYS A 41 -15.91 11.47 5.65
N PHE A 42 -16.60 12.11 4.70
CA PHE A 42 -16.15 13.36 4.09
C PHE A 42 -16.99 14.55 4.52
N SER A 43 -16.39 15.72 4.53
CA SER A 43 -17.08 17.01 4.59
C SER A 43 -16.70 17.86 3.38
N PRO A 44 -17.67 18.34 2.58
CA PRO A 44 -17.38 19.22 1.45
C PRO A 44 -16.75 20.55 1.87
N VAL A 45 -15.71 20.97 1.15
CA VAL A 45 -14.98 22.22 1.39
C VAL A 45 -14.79 23.00 0.09
N ARG A 46 -14.62 24.33 0.20
CA ARG A 46 -14.39 25.23 -0.94
C ARG A 46 -12.95 25.75 -1.04
N ASN A 47 -12.17 25.61 0.03
CA ASN A 47 -10.81 26.13 0.12
C ASN A 47 -10.02 25.44 1.22
N ASP A 48 -8.71 25.64 1.21
CA ASP A 48 -7.76 25.05 2.15
C ASP A 48 -8.05 25.47 3.60
N GLU A 49 -8.48 26.73 3.83
CA GLU A 49 -8.82 27.21 5.18
C GLU A 49 -9.96 26.38 5.81
N GLN A 50 -10.97 26.01 5.02
CA GLN A 50 -12.05 25.13 5.48
C GLN A 50 -11.56 23.71 5.71
N ALA A 51 -10.69 23.19 4.83
CA ALA A 51 -10.11 21.86 4.98
C ALA A 51 -9.29 21.75 6.28
N GLU A 52 -8.45 22.74 6.58
CA GLU A 52 -7.63 22.77 7.79
C GLU A 52 -8.47 22.94 9.08
N ALA A 53 -9.65 23.57 8.97
CA ALA A 53 -10.55 23.76 10.09
C ALA A 53 -11.43 22.53 10.40
N LEU A 54 -11.40 21.49 9.56
CA LEU A 54 -12.22 20.30 9.77
C LEU A 54 -11.77 19.52 11.01
N PRO A 55 -12.72 18.99 11.79
CA PRO A 55 -12.42 17.98 12.79
C PRO A 55 -11.72 16.76 12.16
N GLU A 56 -10.79 16.13 12.89
CA GLU A 56 -10.06 14.93 12.44
C GLU A 56 -10.95 13.75 12.04
N ALA A 57 -12.22 13.75 12.45
CA ALA A 57 -13.19 12.72 12.09
C ALA A 57 -13.68 12.81 10.64
N TYR A 58 -13.39 13.91 9.93
CA TYR A 58 -13.88 14.17 8.58
C TYR A 58 -12.71 14.47 7.64
N GLU A 59 -12.72 13.81 6.49
CA GLU A 59 -11.79 14.13 5.41
C GLU A 59 -12.40 15.24 4.51
N PRO A 60 -11.59 16.21 4.03
CA PRO A 60 -12.08 17.22 3.11
C PRO A 60 -12.37 16.61 1.74
N ILE A 61 -13.47 17.04 1.11
CA ILE A 61 -13.72 16.81 -0.32
C ILE A 61 -14.01 18.14 -1.02
N GLU A 62 -13.25 18.45 -2.06
CA GLU A 62 -13.45 19.71 -2.79
C GLU A 62 -14.75 19.67 -3.59
N VAL A 63 -15.46 20.79 -3.57
CA VAL A 63 -16.59 21.02 -4.47
C VAL A 63 -16.16 21.80 -5.69
N ASP A 64 -16.83 21.56 -6.82
CA ASP A 64 -16.61 22.33 -8.03
C ASP A 64 -17.18 23.77 -7.94
N ASP A 65 -17.06 24.52 -9.04
CA ASP A 65 -17.57 25.89 -9.16
C ASP A 65 -19.09 26.00 -8.91
N PHE A 66 -19.84 24.91 -9.11
CA PHE A 66 -21.28 24.83 -8.88
C PHE A 66 -21.63 24.35 -7.47
N GLY A 67 -20.64 23.94 -6.68
CA GLY A 67 -20.83 23.39 -5.34
C GLY A 67 -21.20 21.90 -5.34
N GLU A 68 -20.90 21.19 -6.42
CA GLU A 68 -21.15 19.77 -6.59
C GLU A 68 -19.92 18.94 -6.24
N VAL A 69 -20.14 17.69 -5.81
CA VAL A 69 -19.09 16.70 -5.53
C VAL A 69 -19.20 15.59 -6.57
N ASP A 70 -18.10 15.24 -7.21
CA ASP A 70 -18.03 14.03 -8.05
C ASP A 70 -17.98 12.79 -7.17
N LEU A 71 -19.15 12.22 -6.90
CA LEU A 71 -19.28 11.02 -6.07
C LEU A 71 -18.59 9.80 -6.68
N LEU A 72 -18.47 9.72 -8.01
CA LEU A 72 -17.82 8.58 -8.65
C LEU A 72 -16.32 8.64 -8.40
N ALA A 73 -15.70 9.79 -8.69
CA ALA A 73 -14.28 10.01 -8.46
C ALA A 73 -13.92 9.83 -6.98
N MET A 74 -14.72 10.40 -6.06
CA MET A 74 -14.54 10.26 -4.62
C MET A 74 -14.53 8.79 -4.18
N ILE A 75 -15.46 7.97 -4.67
CA ILE A 75 -15.51 6.54 -4.32
C ILE A 75 -14.35 5.77 -4.96
N GLU A 76 -13.98 6.11 -6.19
CA GLU A 76 -12.86 5.50 -6.91
C GLU A 76 -11.54 5.72 -6.17
N ASP A 77 -11.24 6.95 -5.77
CA ASP A 77 -10.03 7.29 -5.03
C ASP A 77 -9.95 6.50 -3.71
N GLU A 78 -11.06 6.40 -2.97
CA GLU A 78 -11.11 5.61 -1.73
C GLU A 78 -10.83 4.12 -1.96
N ILE A 79 -11.33 3.57 -3.07
CA ILE A 79 -11.05 2.18 -3.44
C ILE A 79 -9.57 2.02 -3.81
N ILE A 80 -9.01 2.94 -4.59
CA ILE A 80 -7.61 2.93 -5.03
C ILE A 80 -6.66 3.03 -3.83
N LEU A 81 -6.93 3.95 -2.90
CA LEU A 81 -6.15 4.14 -1.68
C LEU A 81 -6.18 2.91 -0.75
N SER A 82 -7.25 2.12 -0.83
CA SER A 82 -7.42 0.88 -0.08
C SER A 82 -6.71 -0.33 -0.73
N LEU A 83 -6.15 -0.19 -1.94
CA LEU A 83 -5.46 -1.27 -2.62
C LEU A 83 -4.07 -1.53 -2.01
N PRO A 84 -3.58 -2.78 -2.04
CA PRO A 84 -2.22 -3.09 -1.62
C PRO A 84 -1.19 -2.41 -2.54
N VAL A 85 -0.16 -1.80 -1.95
CA VAL A 85 0.95 -1.17 -2.69
C VAL A 85 1.65 -2.17 -3.63
N VAL A 86 1.76 -3.43 -3.20
CA VAL A 86 2.31 -4.52 -4.00
C VAL A 86 1.34 -5.69 -3.95
N PRO A 87 0.40 -5.79 -4.90
CA PRO A 87 -0.54 -6.89 -4.95
C PRO A 87 0.19 -8.19 -5.24
N VAL A 88 0.02 -9.18 -4.35
CA VAL A 88 0.52 -10.53 -4.54
C VAL A 88 -0.55 -11.52 -4.10
N HIS A 89 -0.57 -12.69 -4.76
CA HIS A 89 -1.31 -13.84 -4.24
C HIS A 89 -0.84 -14.18 -2.83
N GLU A 90 -1.74 -14.79 -2.05
CA GLU A 90 -1.31 -15.57 -0.88
C GLU A 90 -0.30 -16.63 -1.32
N SER A 91 0.71 -16.90 -0.48
CA SER A 91 1.83 -17.77 -0.83
C SER A 91 1.40 -19.16 -1.30
N GLU A 92 0.30 -19.69 -0.76
CA GLU A 92 -0.27 -21.00 -1.12
C GLU A 92 -0.87 -21.03 -2.55
N HIS A 93 -1.24 -19.87 -3.09
CA HIS A 93 -1.90 -19.71 -4.38
C HIS A 93 -0.96 -19.11 -5.46
N CYS A 94 0.30 -18.83 -5.10
CA CYS A 94 1.29 -18.33 -6.06
C CYS A 94 2.09 -19.49 -6.64
N GLU A 95 2.09 -19.62 -7.97
CA GLU A 95 2.90 -20.65 -8.67
C GLU A 95 4.41 -20.49 -8.44
N VAL A 96 4.86 -19.28 -8.09
CA VAL A 96 6.23 -19.03 -7.61
C VAL A 96 6.24 -19.32 -6.10
N SER A 97 6.45 -20.59 -5.79
CA SER A 97 6.49 -21.07 -4.40
C SER A 97 7.83 -20.71 -3.73
N ASP A 98 7.88 -20.72 -2.40
CA ASP A 98 9.13 -20.55 -1.64
C ASP A 98 10.22 -21.56 -2.05
N ALA A 99 9.84 -22.68 -2.69
CA ALA A 99 10.77 -23.67 -3.22
C ALA A 99 11.61 -23.18 -4.41
N ASP A 100 11.21 -22.10 -5.09
CA ASP A 100 11.99 -21.49 -6.18
C ASP A 100 13.02 -20.47 -5.66
N MET A 101 12.98 -20.11 -4.37
CA MET A 101 14.03 -19.35 -3.69
C MET A 101 15.23 -20.24 -3.31
N VAL A 102 15.72 -21.03 -4.27
CA VAL A 102 16.96 -21.80 -4.08
C VAL A 102 18.12 -20.84 -4.28
N PHE A 103 18.68 -20.32 -3.18
CA PHE A 103 20.06 -19.87 -3.21
C PHE A 103 20.89 -21.10 -3.56
N GLY A 104 21.38 -21.16 -4.80
CA GLY A 104 22.16 -22.30 -5.29
C GLY A 104 23.22 -22.72 -4.28
N LYS A 105 23.55 -24.01 -4.24
CA LYS A 105 24.63 -24.49 -3.35
C LYS A 105 25.88 -23.68 -3.64
N LEU A 106 26.35 -22.91 -2.65
CA LEU A 106 27.65 -22.27 -2.71
C LEU A 106 28.66 -23.37 -3.05
N PRO A 107 29.47 -23.22 -4.11
CA PRO A 107 30.55 -24.17 -4.36
C PRO A 107 31.41 -24.26 -3.10
N GLU A 108 31.92 -25.45 -2.79
CA GLU A 108 32.86 -25.63 -1.68
C GLU A 108 33.93 -24.55 -1.78
N GLU A 109 34.09 -23.78 -0.71
CA GLU A 109 35.02 -22.67 -0.64
C GLU A 109 36.41 -23.22 -0.99
N ALA A 110 36.88 -22.94 -2.20
CA ALA A 110 38.22 -23.30 -2.60
C ALA A 110 39.14 -22.69 -1.55
N GLU A 111 39.93 -23.52 -0.86
CA GLU A 111 40.89 -23.09 0.16
C GLU A 111 41.89 -22.11 -0.47
N LYS A 112 41.49 -20.84 -0.55
CA LYS A 112 42.37 -19.76 -0.95
C LYS A 112 43.28 -19.54 0.24
N PRO A 113 44.61 -19.69 0.07
CA PRO A 113 45.53 -19.40 1.16
C PRO A 113 45.27 -17.97 1.62
N ASN A 114 45.09 -17.80 2.95
CA ASN A 114 44.79 -16.51 3.55
C ASN A 114 45.77 -15.45 3.01
N PRO A 115 45.30 -14.31 2.44
CA PRO A 115 46.17 -13.30 1.84
C PRO A 115 47.15 -12.66 2.84
N PHE A 116 46.94 -12.88 4.14
CA PHE A 116 47.81 -12.48 5.24
C PHE A 116 48.62 -13.63 5.84
N ALA A 117 48.65 -14.82 5.22
CA ALA A 117 49.48 -15.95 5.68
C ALA A 117 50.97 -15.57 5.78
N VAL A 118 51.42 -14.59 4.99
CA VAL A 118 52.77 -14.02 5.04
C VAL A 118 53.07 -13.30 6.37
N LEU A 119 52.04 -12.80 7.08
CA LEU A 119 52.22 -12.15 8.38
C LEU A 119 52.61 -13.12 9.50
N ALA A 120 52.33 -14.42 9.35
CA ALA A 120 52.74 -15.44 10.31
C ALA A 120 54.27 -15.62 10.33
N SER A 121 54.93 -15.43 9.19
CA SER A 121 56.39 -15.48 9.03
C SER A 121 57.09 -14.32 9.72
N LEU A 122 56.42 -13.17 9.85
CA LEU A 122 56.94 -11.94 10.45
C LEU A 122 56.84 -11.92 11.99
N LYS A 123 56.18 -12.90 12.62
CA LYS A 123 56.12 -13.06 14.08
C LYS A 123 57.30 -13.85 14.68
N LYS A 124 58.22 -14.39 13.87
CA LYS A 124 59.33 -15.24 14.33
C LYS A 124 60.72 -14.61 14.25
N SER A 125 60.84 -13.37 13.78
CA SER A 125 62.07 -12.59 13.87
C SER A 125 61.99 -11.67 15.08
N THR A 126 62.90 -11.90 16.03
CA THR A 126 63.30 -10.97 17.10
C THR A 126 63.58 -9.57 16.56
#